data_AF-A0AAU0SIN6-F1
#
_entry.id   AF-A0AAU0SIN6-F1
#
_cell.length_a   1.000
_cell.length_b   1.000
_cell.length_c   1.000
_cell.angle_alpha   90.00
_cell.angle_beta   90.00
_cell.angle_gamma   90.00
#
_symmetry.space_group_name_H-M   'P 1'
#
loop_
_entity.id
_entity.type
_entity.pdbx_description
1 polymer ?
#
loop_
_entity_poly.entity_id
_entity_poly.type
_entity_poly.pdbx_seq_one_letter_code
_entity_poly.pdbx_strand_id
1 'polypeptide(L)'
;MSHSDVLLGEVETLRRLRRHRADRAERALREAKRAQQALLAHIQQAQEALEQTRQEEARQSAQLLSQHQGQTLTLKGLKSWRAQEHTLSASTQREEGQLEALRSQRPVKESHVGKAQRQATECLRQVEKLQELSLLLAREPA
;
A
#
# COMPACT_ATOMS: atom_id res chain seq x y z
N MET A 1 8.47 -15.07 52.01
CA MET A 1 8.75 -14.74 50.60
C MET A 1 9.83 -13.69 50.62
N SER A 2 10.97 -13.95 49.98
CA SER A 2 12.05 -12.96 49.92
C SER A 2 11.61 -11.80 49.02
N HIS A 3 12.13 -10.58 49.24
CA HIS A 3 11.93 -9.44 48.33
C HIS A 3 12.31 -9.81 46.88
N SER A 4 13.31 -10.66 46.70
CA SER A 4 13.78 -11.15 45.40
C SER A 4 12.72 -11.98 44.66
N ASP A 5 11.92 -12.77 45.38
CA ASP A 5 10.85 -13.61 44.77
C ASP A 5 9.71 -12.75 44.21
N VAL A 6 9.38 -11.66 44.92
CA VAL A 6 8.35 -10.70 44.50
C VAL A 6 8.82 -9.94 43.25
N LEU A 7 10.07 -9.48 43.23
CA LEU A 7 10.68 -8.79 42.08
C LEU A 7 10.75 -9.69 40.84
N LEU A 8 11.09 -10.97 40.99
CA LEU A 8 11.09 -11.94 39.89
C LEU A 8 9.68 -12.16 39.31
N GLY A 9 8.66 -12.20 40.18
CA GLY A 9 7.25 -12.27 39.76
C GLY A 9 6.82 -11.06 38.94
N GLU A 10 7.16 -9.85 39.39
CA GLU A 10 6.87 -8.60 38.67
C GLU A 10 7.58 -8.53 37.31
N VAL A 11 8.85 -8.94 37.24
CA VAL A 11 9.61 -9.01 35.98
C VAL A 11 8.97 -9.97 34.98
N GLU A 12 8.48 -11.12 35.43
CA GLU A 12 7.77 -12.08 34.58
C GLU A 12 6.44 -11.51 34.02
N THR A 13 5.68 -10.76 34.83
CA THR A 13 4.48 -10.08 34.33
C THR A 13 4.81 -9.03 33.27
N LEU A 14 5.86 -8.23 33.49
CA LEU A 14 6.34 -7.24 32.52
C LEU A 14 6.86 -7.90 31.24
N ARG A 15 7.50 -9.06 31.33
CA ARG A 15 7.96 -9.85 30.19
C ARG A 15 6.80 -10.25 29.29
N ARG A 16 5.73 -10.81 29.88
CA ARG A 16 4.52 -11.21 29.14
C ARG A 16 3.86 -10.02 28.45
N LEU A 17 3.76 -8.89 29.16
CA LEU A 17 3.18 -7.67 28.61
C LEU A 17 3.99 -7.14 27.41
N ARG A 18 5.32 -7.05 27.53
CA ARG A 18 6.17 -6.56 26.44
C ARG A 18 6.17 -7.50 25.24
N ARG A 19 6.17 -8.82 25.47
CA ARG A 19 6.04 -9.82 24.41
C ARG A 19 4.72 -9.65 23.64
N HIS A 20 3.60 -9.51 24.35
CA HIS A 20 2.32 -9.26 23.71
C HIS A 20 2.29 -7.95 22.89
N ARG A 21 2.96 -6.89 23.37
CA ARG A 21 3.11 -5.63 22.61
C ARG A 21 3.96 -5.82 21.35
N ALA A 22 5.05 -6.56 21.43
CA ALA A 22 5.88 -6.91 20.29
C ALA A 22 5.10 -7.73 19.26
N ASP A 23 4.38 -8.76 19.70
CA ASP A 23 3.52 -9.58 18.83
C ASP A 23 2.46 -8.73 18.11
N ARG A 24 1.85 -7.78 18.82
CA ARG A 24 0.87 -6.85 18.23
C ARG A 24 1.52 -5.92 17.20
N ALA A 25 2.70 -5.37 17.51
CA ALA A 25 3.43 -4.50 16.60
C ALA A 25 3.88 -5.25 15.33
N GLU A 26 4.31 -6.50 15.47
CA GLU A 26 4.61 -7.36 14.33
C GLU A 26 3.39 -7.66 13.46
N ARG A 27 2.23 -7.95 14.07
CA ARG A 27 0.98 -8.15 13.32
C ARG A 27 0.61 -6.89 12.53
N ALA A 28 0.68 -5.73 13.17
CA ALA A 28 0.43 -4.46 12.50
C ALA A 28 1.41 -4.21 11.34
N LEU A 29 2.69 -4.56 11.48
CA LEU A 29 3.67 -4.49 10.40
C LEU A 29 3.32 -5.42 9.24
N ARG A 30 2.91 -6.67 9.53
CA ARG A 30 2.48 -7.62 8.48
C ARG A 30 1.26 -7.11 7.74
N GLU A 31 0.27 -6.56 8.45
CA GLU A 31 -0.93 -5.95 7.85
C GLU A 31 -0.58 -4.74 6.98
N ALA A 32 0.29 -3.85 7.44
CA ALA A 32 0.75 -2.71 6.67
C ALA A 32 1.46 -3.14 5.38
N LYS A 33 2.34 -4.16 5.45
CA LYS A 33 3.01 -4.73 4.27
C LYS A 33 2.04 -5.38 3.30
N ARG A 34 1.05 -6.13 3.80
CA ARG A 34 -0.01 -6.72 2.96
C ARG A 34 -0.81 -5.63 2.24
N ALA A 35 -1.18 -4.56 2.95
CA ALA A 35 -1.90 -3.43 2.33
C ALA A 35 -1.06 -2.72 1.26
N GLN A 36 0.27 -2.61 1.45
CA GLN A 36 1.17 -2.09 0.42
C GLN A 36 1.22 -3.01 -0.80
N GLN A 37 1.35 -4.33 -0.59
CA GLN A 37 1.36 -5.31 -1.68
C GLN A 37 0.04 -5.32 -2.47
N ALA A 38 -1.10 -5.24 -1.77
CA ALA A 38 -2.41 -5.13 -2.42
C ALA A 38 -2.51 -3.87 -3.28
N LEU A 39 -2.00 -2.72 -2.80
CA LEU A 39 -1.96 -1.50 -3.60
C LEU A 39 -1.10 -1.67 -4.86
N LEU A 40 0.06 -2.32 -4.77
CA LEU A 40 0.91 -2.57 -5.94
C LEU A 40 0.22 -3.48 -6.96
N ALA A 41 -0.49 -4.51 -6.50
CA ALA A 41 -1.28 -5.37 -7.37
C ALA A 41 -2.40 -4.59 -8.08
N HIS A 42 -3.11 -3.71 -7.36
CA HIS A 42 -4.13 -2.84 -7.97
C HIS A 42 -3.54 -1.85 -8.99
N ILE A 43 -2.36 -1.28 -8.70
CA ILE A 43 -1.66 -0.41 -9.65
C ILE A 43 -1.30 -1.19 -10.92
N GLN A 44 -0.83 -2.43 -10.79
CA GLN A 44 -0.50 -3.27 -11.94
C GLN A 44 -1.75 -3.61 -12.76
N GLN A 45 -2.83 -4.05 -12.10
CA GLN A 45 -4.10 -4.33 -12.78
C GLN A 45 -4.66 -3.10 -13.51
N ALA A 46 -4.60 -1.91 -12.88
CA ALA A 46 -5.03 -0.67 -13.51
C ALA A 46 -4.14 -0.27 -14.71
N GLN A 47 -2.84 -0.58 -14.68
CA GLN A 47 -1.96 -0.37 -15.83
C GLN A 47 -2.30 -1.29 -16.99
N GLU A 48 -2.55 -2.58 -16.69
CA GLU A 48 -2.94 -3.56 -17.71
C GLU A 48 -4.28 -3.19 -18.34
N ALA A 49 -5.27 -2.76 -17.54
CA ALA A 49 -6.55 -2.28 -18.03
C ALA A 49 -6.41 -1.03 -18.91
N LEU A 50 -5.64 -0.03 -18.46
CA LEU A 50 -5.38 1.19 -19.23
C LEU A 50 -4.72 0.89 -20.58
N GLU A 51 -3.77 -0.05 -20.61
CA GLU A 51 -3.11 -0.42 -21.85
C GLU A 51 -4.07 -1.10 -22.84
N GLN A 52 -4.99 -1.95 -22.35
CA GLN A 52 -6.05 -2.53 -23.18
C GLN A 52 -6.97 -1.44 -23.75
N THR A 53 -7.39 -0.49 -22.92
CA THR A 53 -8.25 0.62 -23.34
C THR A 53 -7.55 1.51 -24.37
N ARG A 54 -6.25 1.79 -24.20
CA ARG A 54 -5.45 2.55 -25.19
C ARG A 54 -5.36 1.83 -26.54
N GLN A 55 -5.17 0.51 -26.53
CA GLN A 55 -5.14 -0.28 -27.76
C GLN A 55 -6.50 -0.25 -28.47
N GLU A 56 -7.59 -0.34 -27.71
CA GLU A 56 -8.94 -0.28 -28.25
C GLU A 56 -9.28 1.11 -28.79
N GLU A 57 -8.93 2.18 -28.05
CA GLU A 57 -9.04 3.56 -28.50
C GLU A 57 -8.27 3.78 -29.81
N ALA A 58 -7.03 3.29 -29.91
CA ALA A 58 -6.22 3.42 -31.11
C ALA A 58 -6.86 2.71 -32.32
N ARG A 59 -7.43 1.52 -32.12
CA ARG A 59 -8.16 0.79 -33.17
C ARG A 59 -9.39 1.54 -33.63
N GLN A 60 -10.23 1.99 -32.69
CA GLN A 60 -11.48 2.70 -33.00
C GLN A 60 -11.20 4.06 -33.64
N SER A 61 -10.15 4.76 -33.19
CA SER A 61 -9.70 6.02 -33.79
C SER A 61 -9.18 5.81 -35.22
N ALA A 62 -8.41 4.75 -35.48
CA ALA A 62 -7.97 4.41 -36.83
C ALA A 62 -9.15 4.06 -37.75
N GLN A 63 -10.17 3.35 -37.25
CA GLN A 63 -11.40 3.07 -37.99
C GLN A 63 -12.16 4.36 -38.32
N LEU A 64 -12.39 5.24 -37.35
CA LEU A 64 -13.04 6.54 -37.58
C LEU A 64 -12.26 7.40 -38.59
N LEU A 65 -10.93 7.44 -38.47
CA LEU A 65 -10.08 8.17 -39.40
C LEU A 65 -10.24 7.64 -40.83
N SER A 66 -10.19 6.31 -41.02
CA SER A 66 -10.36 5.70 -42.34
C SER A 66 -11.73 5.94 -42.96
N GLN A 67 -12.79 6.05 -42.15
CA GLN A 67 -14.14 6.39 -42.63
C GLN A 67 -14.24 7.83 -43.15
N HIS A 68 -13.44 8.75 -42.61
CA HIS A 68 -13.49 10.17 -42.95
C HIS A 68 -12.33 10.64 -43.85
N GLN A 69 -11.32 9.81 -44.06
CA GLN A 69 -10.18 10.12 -44.91
C GLN A 69 -10.62 10.36 -46.36
N GLY A 70 -10.23 11.51 -46.92
CA GLY A 70 -10.57 11.88 -48.30
C GLY A 70 -12.01 12.35 -48.53
N GLN A 71 -12.84 12.44 -47.47
CA GLN A 71 -14.20 12.97 -47.57
C GLN A 71 -14.24 14.47 -47.24
N THR A 72 -14.99 15.25 -48.03
CA THR A 72 -15.33 16.63 -47.68
C THR A 72 -16.45 16.65 -46.65
N LEU A 73 -16.08 16.77 -45.38
CA LEU A 73 -17.03 16.83 -44.28
C LEU A 73 -17.72 18.19 -44.19
N THR A 74 -19.04 18.17 -43.98
CA THR A 74 -19.78 19.37 -43.60
C THR A 74 -19.40 19.79 -42.17
N LEU A 75 -19.63 21.05 -41.80
CA LEU A 75 -19.40 21.54 -40.43
C LEU A 75 -20.10 20.67 -39.37
N LYS A 76 -21.30 20.16 -39.68
CA LYS A 76 -22.04 19.24 -38.81
C LYS A 76 -21.30 17.89 -38.66
N GLY A 77 -20.77 17.35 -39.75
CA GLY A 77 -19.96 16.12 -39.75
C GLY A 77 -18.65 16.25 -38.97
N LEU A 78 -17.96 17.39 -39.07
CA LEU A 78 -16.77 17.68 -38.27
C LEU A 78 -17.08 17.74 -36.76
N LYS A 79 -18.21 18.34 -36.38
CA LYS A 79 -18.65 18.39 -34.97
C LYS A 79 -18.98 17.00 -34.43
N SER A 80 -19.65 16.15 -35.21
CA SER A 80 -19.94 14.77 -34.79
C SER A 80 -18.67 13.93 -34.66
N TRP A 81 -17.73 14.07 -35.59
CA TRP A 81 -16.44 13.36 -35.52
C TRP A 81 -15.66 13.77 -34.26
N ARG A 82 -15.52 15.08 -33.99
CA ARG A 82 -14.89 15.57 -32.76
C ARG A 82 -15.56 15.03 -31.48
N ALA A 83 -16.89 14.93 -31.47
CA ALA A 83 -17.61 14.36 -30.31
C ALA A 83 -17.32 12.86 -30.13
N GLN A 84 -17.16 12.11 -31.22
CA GLN A 84 -16.79 10.69 -31.18
C GLN A 84 -15.36 10.51 -30.64
N GLU A 85 -14.38 11.28 -31.13
CA GLU A 85 -13.00 11.25 -30.61
C GLU A 85 -12.91 11.61 -29.12
N HIS A 86 -13.68 12.63 -28.69
CA HIS A 86 -13.76 12.96 -27.27
C HIS A 86 -14.38 11.83 -26.43
N THR A 87 -15.33 11.09 -26.99
CA THR A 87 -15.95 9.95 -26.28
C THR A 87 -14.96 8.78 -26.18
N LEU A 88 -14.19 8.52 -27.23
CA LEU A 88 -13.16 7.48 -27.26
C LEU A 88 -12.04 7.76 -26.26
N SER A 89 -11.56 9.00 -26.19
CA SER A 89 -10.51 9.40 -25.26
C SER A 89 -10.99 9.54 -23.81
N ALA A 90 -12.30 9.72 -23.58
CA ALA A 90 -12.83 9.91 -22.23
C ALA A 90 -12.64 8.69 -21.31
N SER A 91 -12.71 7.47 -21.83
CA SER A 91 -12.44 6.26 -21.03
C SER A 91 -10.97 6.18 -20.61
N THR A 92 -10.06 6.41 -21.55
CA THR A 92 -8.61 6.41 -21.31
C THR A 92 -8.22 7.46 -20.28
N GLN A 93 -8.73 8.69 -20.41
CA GLN A 93 -8.48 9.77 -19.44
C GLN A 93 -8.98 9.43 -18.03
N ARG A 94 -10.13 8.76 -17.91
CA ARG A 94 -10.65 8.33 -16.60
C ARG A 94 -9.75 7.27 -15.98
N GLU A 95 -9.30 6.30 -16.75
CA GLU A 95 -8.42 5.22 -16.29
C GLU A 95 -7.02 5.73 -15.92
N GLU A 96 -6.48 6.70 -16.67
CA GLU A 96 -5.26 7.43 -16.33
C GLU A 96 -5.42 8.14 -14.98
N GLY A 97 -6.51 8.87 -14.78
CA GLY A 97 -6.81 9.53 -13.51
C GLY A 97 -6.93 8.55 -12.33
N GLN A 98 -7.55 7.38 -12.54
CA GLN A 98 -7.62 6.32 -11.53
C GLN A 98 -6.23 5.75 -11.20
N LEU A 99 -5.39 5.52 -12.21
CA LEU A 99 -4.03 5.04 -12.02
C LEU A 99 -3.18 6.05 -11.25
N GLU A 100 -3.30 7.34 -11.55
CA GLU A 100 -2.64 8.41 -10.80
C GLU A 100 -3.12 8.46 -9.34
N ALA A 101 -4.42 8.32 -9.10
CA ALA A 101 -4.99 8.25 -7.76
C ALA A 101 -4.52 7.03 -6.96
N LEU A 102 -4.24 5.90 -7.62
CA LEU A 102 -3.62 4.74 -6.96
C LEU A 102 -2.13 4.98 -6.67
N ARG A 103 -1.39 5.57 -7.62
CA ARG A 103 0.03 5.90 -7.44
C ARG A 103 0.26 6.91 -6.31
N SER A 104 -0.64 7.89 -6.15
CA SER A 104 -0.55 8.89 -5.08
C SER A 104 -0.75 8.30 -3.67
N GLN A 105 -1.37 7.12 -3.55
CA GLN A 105 -1.51 6.41 -2.26
C GLN A 105 -0.23 5.70 -1.81
N ARG A 106 0.71 5.47 -2.72
CA ARG A 106 1.97 4.76 -2.44
C ARG A 106 2.79 5.38 -1.30
N PRO A 107 3.11 6.69 -1.29
CA PRO A 107 3.87 7.30 -0.19
C PRO A 107 3.17 7.16 1.16
N VAL A 108 1.83 7.19 1.19
CA VAL A 108 1.06 7.00 2.42
C VAL A 108 1.24 5.59 2.96
N LYS A 109 1.11 4.56 2.10
CA LYS A 109 1.33 3.15 2.50
C LYS A 109 2.78 2.89 2.93
N GLU A 110 3.75 3.44 2.21
CA GLU A 110 5.18 3.36 2.57
C GLU A 110 5.47 4.00 3.93
N SER A 111 4.87 5.17 4.21
CA SER A 111 4.95 5.82 5.52
C SER A 111 4.35 4.95 6.64
N HIS A 112 3.20 4.31 6.40
CA HIS A 112 2.60 3.40 7.37
C HIS A 112 3.46 2.16 7.65
N VAL A 113 4.05 1.55 6.61
CA VAL A 113 4.99 0.44 6.78
C VAL A 113 6.21 0.90 7.59
N GLY A 114 6.77 2.07 7.27
CA GLY A 114 7.90 2.62 8.01
C GLY A 114 7.59 2.87 9.50
N LYS A 115 6.41 3.44 9.81
CA LYS A 115 5.96 3.63 11.19
C LYS A 115 5.77 2.31 11.93
N ALA A 116 5.10 1.35 11.31
CA ALA A 116 4.88 0.02 11.90
C ALA A 116 6.20 -0.73 12.12
N GLN A 117 7.17 -0.57 11.21
CA GLN A 117 8.49 -1.18 11.33
C GLN A 117 9.26 -0.60 12.53
N ARG A 118 9.30 0.73 12.66
CA ARG A 118 9.93 1.39 13.82
C ARG A 118 9.31 0.90 15.13
N GLN A 119 7.98 0.88 15.20
CA GLN A 119 7.27 0.40 16.40
C GLN A 119 7.59 -1.08 16.71
N ALA A 120 7.62 -1.95 15.70
CA ALA A 120 8.00 -3.35 15.89
C ALA A 120 9.44 -3.48 16.42
N THR A 121 10.39 -2.75 15.84
CA THR A 121 11.80 -2.77 16.30
C THR A 121 11.95 -2.24 17.72
N GLU A 122 11.23 -1.18 18.09
CA GLU A 122 11.24 -0.65 19.46
C GLU A 122 10.66 -1.65 20.47
N CYS A 123 9.54 -2.31 20.13
CA CYS A 123 8.95 -3.31 21.01
C CYS A 123 9.86 -4.52 21.21
N LEU A 124 10.52 -4.99 20.15
CA LEU A 124 11.49 -6.09 20.24
C LEU A 124 12.68 -5.72 21.13
N ARG A 125 13.25 -4.52 20.94
CA ARG A 125 14.34 -4.01 21.79
C ARG A 125 13.93 -3.92 23.27
N GLN A 126 12.67 -3.56 23.56
CA GLN A 126 12.16 -3.53 24.93
C GLN A 126 12.02 -4.93 25.55
N VAL A 127 11.72 -5.96 24.74
CA VAL A 127 11.69 -7.36 25.18
C VAL A 127 13.11 -7.83 25.50
N GLU A 128 14.05 -7.60 24.60
CA GLU A 128 15.47 -7.94 24.78
C GLU A 128 16.05 -7.30 26.05
N LYS A 129 15.85 -5.98 26.23
CA LYS A 129 16.28 -5.26 27.43
C LYS A 129 15.73 -5.89 28.72
N LEU A 130 14.48 -6.35 28.71
CA LEU A 130 13.89 -6.98 29.90
C LEU A 130 14.43 -8.38 30.14
N GLN A 131 14.74 -9.12 29.07
CA GLN A 131 15.41 -10.41 29.16
C GLN A 131 16.81 -10.25 29.79
N GLU A 132 17.59 -9.27 29.36
CA GLU A 132 18.89 -8.94 29.97
C GLU A 132 18.75 -8.61 31.46
N LEU A 133 17.83 -7.71 31.84
CA LEU A 133 17.59 -7.36 33.24
C LEU A 133 17.21 -8.58 34.09
N SER A 134 16.37 -9.47 33.56
CA SER A 134 15.99 -10.68 34.28
C SER A 134 17.16 -11.65 34.51
N LEU A 135 18.12 -11.71 33.57
CA LEU A 135 19.34 -12.51 33.72
C LEU A 135 20.29 -11.90 34.75
N LEU A 136 20.36 -10.58 34.83
CA LEU A 136 21.18 -9.89 35.83
C LEU A 136 20.62 -10.09 37.24
N LEU A 137 19.30 -9.91 37.43
CA LEU A 137 18.64 -10.14 38.72
C LEU A 137 18.78 -11.59 39.21
N ALA A 138 18.77 -12.56 38.29
CA ALA A 138 18.99 -13.96 38.65
C ALA A 138 20.43 -14.27 39.11
N ARG A 139 21.39 -13.35 38.89
CA ARG A 139 22.81 -13.49 39.28
C ARG A 139 23.16 -12.71 40.55
N GLU A 140 22.26 -11.86 41.06
CA GLU A 140 22.51 -11.12 42.30
C GLU A 140 22.43 -12.10 43.50
N PRO A 141 23.46 -12.14 44.37
CA PRO A 141 23.39 -12.92 45.59
C PRO A 141 22.34 -12.32 46.53
N ALA A 142 21.56 -13.19 47.18
CA ALA A 142 20.53 -12.82 48.16
C ALA A 142 21.10 -12.13 49.41
#